data_AF-A0A6L9XSV6-F1
#
_entry.id   AF-A0A6L9XSV6-F1
#
_cell.length_a   1.000
_cell.length_b   1.000
_cell.length_c   1.000
_cell.angle_alpha   90.00
_cell.angle_beta   90.00
_cell.angle_gamma   90.00
#
_symmetry.space_group_name_H-M   'P 1'
#
loop_
_entity.id
_entity.type
_entity.pdbx_description
1 polymer ?
#
loop_
_entity_poly.entity_id
_entity_poly.type
_entity_poly.pdbx_seq_one_letter_code
_entity_poly.pdbx_strand_id
1 'polypeptide(L)'
;MFLKPKKTHDDGAALIVVIGLAAVIMIFVGVTGSLIVGALHFSDTTRASVQAQAAGQAGIAVVAADLTKSTCALPYTHSTTPVYSVTVSYQRTASGTTWIPGCPSTAPDVTKVKIVAVGTGTAFQPVKKTVESIFNYIPAVTPPGITTSGSAIYGYNELDGTITNLKITQQGSADKPGIEFKSGNAKCQTGGVIEGDVILGNGAYNSPSGCTINGDLWASQTVAIGNNSIITGSVHAAGTANPTVSVAGGAAVNGNIYSAGPVSIGGNVGGNIITGPTGGQSNITATVGGSVVSAGTVKVSNGGSVAGGITQNKTGITAPTAPTVPSWVDFNYVKTDWVDGNGVPFVEVKPTTCTAAAIAAALNTAAETIVNTLTSPCGGGQVNLTGTTLSLQADTVLVANSFELKNMTITSAAGLSGPQRRLWIITPDVLADGQPTCNSPESQSQIDNQVQFDKSVAVFIYTPCGLSNSGSELWGQLYTSSITFNNAFVLDFVQMGLPGVNFDNGTYTPPPPPTPGKLSTLFSTRNISG
;
A
#
# COMPACT_ATOMS: atom_id res chain seq x y z
N MET A 1 -78.32 -118.63 -3.47
CA MET A 1 -77.33 -118.41 -2.40
C MET A 1 -76.32 -117.39 -2.93
N PHE A 2 -76.53 -116.09 -2.67
CA PHE A 2 -75.72 -115.24 -1.77
C PHE A 2 -74.24 -115.14 -2.24
N LEU A 3 -73.63 -114.00 -2.61
CA LEU A 3 -73.64 -112.63 -2.05
C LEU A 3 -73.13 -111.58 -3.07
N LYS A 4 -73.60 -110.32 -2.94
CA LYS A 4 -72.97 -109.09 -3.47
C LYS A 4 -71.75 -108.69 -2.63
N PRO A 5 -70.65 -108.17 -3.19
CA PRO A 5 -69.68 -107.36 -2.44
C PRO A 5 -70.04 -105.87 -2.48
N LYS A 6 -69.80 -105.24 -1.33
CA LYS A 6 -70.11 -103.87 -0.93
C LYS A 6 -69.03 -102.91 -1.44
N LYS A 7 -69.44 -101.79 -2.07
CA LYS A 7 -68.55 -100.71 -2.53
C LYS A 7 -68.44 -99.66 -1.42
N THR A 8 -67.27 -99.46 -0.84
CA THR A 8 -66.96 -98.38 0.12
C THR A 8 -66.52 -97.13 -0.64
N HIS A 9 -67.05 -95.97 -0.24
CA HIS A 9 -66.73 -94.64 -0.77
C HIS A 9 -65.57 -94.04 0.06
N ASP A 10 -64.45 -93.72 -0.58
CA ASP A 10 -63.32 -92.96 -0.01
C ASP A 10 -63.12 -91.60 -0.70
N ASP A 11 -64.20 -91.02 -1.26
CA ASP A 11 -64.11 -89.80 -2.08
C ASP A 11 -64.01 -88.48 -1.25
N GLY A 12 -64.19 -88.56 0.08
CA GLY A 12 -64.11 -87.39 0.97
C GLY A 12 -62.71 -87.06 1.49
N ALA A 13 -61.85 -88.06 1.68
CA ALA A 13 -60.50 -87.86 2.25
C ALA A 13 -59.52 -87.30 1.21
N ALA A 14 -59.67 -87.67 -0.07
CA ALA A 14 -58.80 -87.18 -1.14
C ALA A 14 -58.94 -85.66 -1.38
N LEU A 15 -60.14 -85.10 -1.26
CA LEU A 15 -60.38 -83.67 -1.44
C LEU A 15 -59.73 -82.82 -0.32
N ILE A 16 -59.78 -83.31 0.92
CA ILE A 16 -59.18 -82.63 2.08
C ILE A 16 -57.65 -82.61 1.98
N VAL A 17 -57.04 -83.69 1.46
CA VAL A 17 -55.59 -83.77 1.23
C VAL A 17 -55.15 -82.82 0.12
N VAL A 18 -55.91 -82.70 -0.97
CA VAL A 18 -55.57 -81.78 -2.07
C VAL A 18 -55.73 -80.31 -1.67
N ILE A 19 -56.78 -79.96 -0.91
CA ILE A 19 -56.96 -78.60 -0.38
C ILE A 19 -55.89 -78.26 0.65
N GLY A 20 -55.53 -79.21 1.52
CA GLY A 20 -54.42 -79.05 2.47
C GLY A 20 -53.07 -78.83 1.77
N LEU A 21 -52.78 -79.60 0.72
CA LEU A 21 -51.56 -79.45 -0.08
C LEU A 21 -51.53 -78.12 -0.84
N ALA A 22 -52.65 -77.71 -1.43
CA ALA A 22 -52.78 -76.43 -2.12
C ALA A 22 -52.61 -75.23 -1.16
N ALA A 23 -53.14 -75.33 0.07
CA ALA A 23 -52.95 -74.32 1.10
C ALA A 23 -51.48 -74.20 1.53
N VAL A 24 -50.78 -75.33 1.73
CA VAL A 24 -49.35 -75.33 2.08
C VAL A 24 -48.50 -74.75 0.95
N ILE A 25 -48.79 -75.08 -0.31
CA ILE A 25 -48.09 -74.52 -1.47
C ILE A 25 -48.33 -73.01 -1.57
N MET A 26 -49.56 -72.53 -1.37
CA MET A 26 -49.86 -71.09 -1.39
C MET A 26 -49.14 -70.33 -0.27
N ILE A 27 -49.08 -70.89 0.94
CA ILE A 27 -48.33 -70.29 2.05
C ILE A 27 -46.84 -70.27 1.71
N PHE A 28 -46.29 -71.35 1.15
CA PHE A 28 -44.88 -71.43 0.76
C PHE A 28 -44.52 -70.42 -0.34
N VAL A 29 -45.36 -70.27 -1.37
CA VAL A 29 -45.19 -69.28 -2.44
C VAL A 29 -45.33 -67.85 -1.91
N GLY A 30 -46.27 -67.59 -0.99
CA GLY A 30 -46.42 -66.29 -0.36
C GLY A 30 -45.20 -65.89 0.48
N VAL A 31 -44.68 -66.81 1.29
CA VAL A 31 -43.51 -66.57 2.15
C VAL A 31 -42.25 -66.39 1.29
N THR A 32 -42.00 -67.26 0.31
CA THR A 32 -40.83 -67.15 -0.57
C THR A 32 -40.87 -65.91 -1.46
N GLY A 33 -42.05 -65.53 -1.99
CA GLY A 33 -42.25 -64.28 -2.72
C GLY A 33 -41.96 -63.04 -1.87
N SER A 34 -42.44 -63.02 -0.62
CA SER A 34 -42.18 -61.90 0.30
C SER A 34 -40.70 -61.73 0.66
N LEU A 35 -39.96 -62.85 0.83
CA LEU A 35 -38.53 -62.84 1.07
C LEU A 35 -37.73 -62.33 -0.14
N ILE A 36 -38.10 -62.73 -1.36
CA ILE A 36 -37.45 -62.27 -2.59
C ILE A 36 -37.67 -60.76 -2.79
N VAL A 37 -38.91 -60.28 -2.61
CA VAL A 37 -39.23 -58.84 -2.74
C VAL A 37 -38.50 -58.02 -1.66
N GLY A 38 -38.41 -58.54 -0.44
CA GLY A 38 -37.64 -57.93 0.65
C GLY A 38 -36.14 -57.87 0.36
N ALA A 39 -35.56 -58.95 -0.18
CA ALA A 39 -34.15 -58.99 -0.57
C ALA A 39 -33.84 -58.02 -1.73
N LEU A 40 -34.73 -57.90 -2.72
CA LEU A 40 -34.60 -56.95 -3.81
C LEU A 40 -34.71 -55.49 -3.33
N HIS A 41 -35.64 -55.20 -2.42
CA HIS A 41 -35.74 -53.88 -1.79
C HIS A 41 -34.50 -53.53 -0.97
N PHE A 42 -33.99 -54.48 -0.18
CA PHE A 42 -32.77 -54.28 0.60
C PHE A 42 -31.54 -54.06 -0.30
N SER A 43 -31.45 -54.81 -1.41
CA SER A 43 -30.38 -54.66 -2.38
C SER A 43 -30.45 -53.31 -3.12
N ASP A 44 -31.65 -52.89 -3.54
CA ASP A 44 -31.86 -51.62 -4.25
C ASP A 44 -31.55 -50.40 -3.35
N THR A 45 -32.05 -50.42 -2.11
CA THR A 45 -31.78 -49.38 -1.11
C THR A 45 -30.30 -49.31 -0.73
N THR A 46 -29.62 -50.46 -0.58
CA THR A 46 -28.17 -50.49 -0.30
C THR A 46 -27.37 -49.91 -1.47
N ARG A 47 -27.69 -50.32 -2.71
CA ARG A 47 -27.06 -49.77 -3.92
C ARG A 47 -27.29 -48.27 -4.03
N ALA A 48 -28.53 -47.81 -3.86
CA ALA A 48 -28.86 -46.39 -3.90
C ALA A 48 -28.19 -45.60 -2.77
N SER A 49 -28.02 -46.19 -1.57
CA SER A 49 -27.26 -45.55 -0.48
C SER A 49 -25.78 -45.36 -0.83
N VAL A 50 -25.14 -46.36 -1.47
CA VAL A 50 -23.74 -46.24 -1.95
C VAL A 50 -23.66 -45.20 -3.07
N GLN A 51 -24.61 -45.20 -4.01
CA GLN A 51 -24.68 -44.20 -5.08
C GLN A 51 -24.88 -42.78 -4.53
N ALA A 52 -25.76 -42.60 -3.55
CA ALA A 52 -26.01 -41.31 -2.91
C ALA A 52 -24.76 -40.79 -2.19
N GLN A 53 -24.07 -41.67 -1.46
CA GLN A 53 -22.80 -41.37 -0.81
C GLN A 53 -21.72 -40.95 -1.83
N ALA A 54 -21.56 -41.74 -2.89
CA ALA A 54 -20.60 -41.46 -3.96
C ALA A 54 -20.92 -40.16 -4.70
N ALA A 55 -22.20 -39.87 -4.94
CA ALA A 55 -22.63 -38.62 -5.57
C ALA A 55 -22.35 -37.40 -4.68
N GLY A 56 -22.56 -37.50 -3.36
CA GLY A 56 -22.21 -36.44 -2.41
C GLY A 56 -20.70 -36.18 -2.38
N GLN A 57 -19.89 -37.24 -2.37
CA GLN A 57 -18.42 -37.13 -2.44
C GLN A 57 -17.94 -36.54 -3.78
N ALA A 58 -18.58 -36.90 -4.89
CA ALA A 58 -18.30 -36.31 -6.20
C ALA A 58 -18.59 -34.80 -6.21
N GLY A 59 -19.72 -34.37 -5.62
CA GLY A 59 -20.04 -32.95 -5.45
C GLY A 59 -18.98 -32.19 -4.65
N ILE A 60 -18.53 -32.75 -3.51
CA ILE A 60 -17.43 -32.16 -2.72
C ILE A 60 -16.15 -32.07 -3.55
N ALA A 61 -15.80 -33.11 -4.30
CA ALA A 61 -14.58 -33.12 -5.10
C ALA A 61 -14.59 -32.05 -6.20
N VAL A 62 -15.74 -31.82 -6.86
CA VAL A 62 -15.89 -30.76 -7.87
C VAL A 62 -15.67 -29.39 -7.24
N VAL A 63 -16.37 -29.09 -6.14
CA VAL A 63 -16.22 -27.80 -5.45
C VAL A 63 -14.81 -27.62 -4.89
N ALA A 64 -14.21 -28.68 -4.36
CA ALA A 64 -12.85 -28.63 -3.85
C ALA A 64 -11.83 -28.37 -4.98
N ALA A 65 -12.01 -28.97 -6.16
CA ALA A 65 -11.15 -28.74 -7.32
C ALA A 65 -11.25 -27.28 -7.80
N ASP A 66 -12.45 -26.71 -7.85
CA ASP A 66 -12.67 -25.31 -8.21
C ASP A 66 -12.03 -24.37 -7.18
N LEU A 67 -12.30 -24.57 -5.90
CA LEU A 67 -11.72 -23.72 -4.85
C LEU A 67 -10.20 -23.89 -4.71
N THR A 68 -9.62 -25.01 -5.14
CA THR A 68 -8.15 -25.16 -5.24
C THR A 68 -7.58 -24.32 -6.37
N LYS A 69 -8.34 -24.13 -7.46
CA LYS A 69 -8.05 -23.22 -8.56
C LYS A 69 -8.51 -21.78 -8.29
N SER A 70 -8.96 -21.50 -7.07
CA SER A 70 -9.49 -20.19 -6.65
C SER A 70 -10.72 -19.72 -7.43
N THR A 71 -11.48 -20.67 -7.97
CA THR A 71 -12.78 -20.42 -8.59
C THR A 71 -13.88 -20.81 -7.61
N CYS A 72 -14.89 -19.95 -7.46
CA CYS A 72 -16.08 -20.28 -6.69
C CYS A 72 -17.31 -19.68 -7.37
N ALA A 73 -18.16 -20.53 -7.92
CA ALA A 73 -19.36 -20.13 -8.65
C ALA A 73 -20.56 -20.93 -8.16
N LEU A 74 -21.39 -20.29 -7.33
CA LEU A 74 -22.65 -20.89 -6.88
C LEU A 74 -23.74 -20.66 -7.92
N PRO A 75 -24.69 -21.60 -8.10
CA PRO A 75 -24.87 -22.84 -7.35
C PRO A 75 -24.07 -24.03 -7.92
N TYR A 76 -23.66 -24.95 -7.04
CA TYR A 76 -23.07 -26.23 -7.43
C TYR A 76 -24.12 -27.34 -7.42
N THR A 77 -24.67 -27.65 -8.58
CA THR A 77 -25.70 -28.69 -8.75
C THR A 77 -25.46 -29.51 -10.00
N HIS A 78 -25.73 -30.81 -9.91
CA HIS A 78 -25.70 -31.71 -11.06
C HIS A 78 -26.97 -32.57 -11.06
N SER A 79 -27.73 -32.51 -12.16
CA SER A 79 -29.07 -33.11 -12.27
C SER A 79 -29.07 -34.51 -12.89
N THR A 80 -27.95 -34.95 -13.47
CA THR A 80 -27.76 -36.29 -14.02
C THR A 80 -26.83 -37.10 -13.13
N THR A 81 -26.80 -38.43 -13.25
CA THR A 81 -25.93 -39.27 -12.41
C THR A 81 -24.45 -38.92 -12.64
N PRO A 82 -23.66 -38.58 -11.59
CA PRO A 82 -24.03 -38.51 -10.18
C PRO A 82 -24.85 -37.26 -9.82
N VAL A 83 -26.03 -37.45 -9.20
CA VAL A 83 -26.94 -36.35 -8.84
C VAL A 83 -26.53 -35.76 -7.49
N TYR A 84 -26.18 -34.48 -7.45
CA TYR A 84 -25.79 -33.78 -6.21
C TYR A 84 -26.20 -32.31 -6.17
N SER A 85 -26.27 -31.77 -4.96
CA SER A 85 -26.38 -30.34 -4.67
C SER A 85 -25.40 -29.98 -3.55
N VAL A 86 -24.65 -28.90 -3.71
CA VAL A 86 -23.61 -28.49 -2.77
C VAL A 86 -23.84 -27.08 -2.26
N THR A 87 -23.63 -26.89 -0.96
CA THR A 87 -23.58 -25.58 -0.30
C THR A 87 -22.17 -25.32 0.22
N VAL A 88 -21.73 -24.07 0.09
CA VAL A 88 -20.42 -23.61 0.55
C VAL A 88 -20.61 -22.57 1.64
N SER A 89 -19.79 -22.65 2.67
CA SER A 89 -19.72 -21.64 3.73
C SER A 89 -18.29 -21.54 4.24
N TYR A 90 -17.93 -20.41 4.85
CA TYR A 90 -16.56 -20.16 5.31
C TYR A 90 -16.53 -19.54 6.70
N GLN A 91 -15.38 -19.61 7.36
CA GLN A 91 -15.15 -19.11 8.71
C GLN A 91 -14.02 -18.08 8.68
N ARG A 92 -14.22 -16.92 9.32
CA ARG A 92 -13.21 -15.87 9.49
C ARG A 92 -12.68 -15.85 10.91
N THR A 93 -11.44 -15.43 11.11
CA THR A 93 -10.86 -15.21 12.45
C THR A 93 -11.72 -14.24 13.27
N ALA A 94 -12.15 -13.13 12.66
CA ALA A 94 -13.00 -12.13 13.32
C ALA A 94 -14.38 -12.67 13.74
N SER A 95 -14.90 -13.67 13.02
CA SER A 95 -16.23 -14.26 13.29
C SER A 95 -16.22 -15.44 14.28
N GLY A 96 -15.05 -15.75 14.86
CA GLY A 96 -14.90 -16.89 15.75
C GLY A 96 -15.30 -18.20 15.07
N THR A 97 -16.28 -18.92 15.62
CA THR A 97 -16.78 -20.23 15.13
C THR A 97 -17.97 -20.15 14.17
N THR A 98 -18.38 -18.95 13.76
CA THR A 98 -19.56 -18.74 12.92
C THR A 98 -19.26 -19.09 11.46
N TRP A 99 -20.17 -19.84 10.82
CA TRP A 99 -20.09 -20.16 9.39
C TRP A 99 -20.91 -19.15 8.57
N ILE A 100 -20.24 -18.42 7.68
CA ILE A 100 -20.84 -17.45 6.77
C ILE A 100 -21.20 -18.19 5.46
N PRO A 101 -22.47 -18.15 4.99
CA PRO A 101 -22.86 -18.81 3.75
C PRO A 101 -22.28 -18.09 2.53
N GLY A 102 -21.87 -18.86 1.52
CA GLY A 102 -21.34 -18.34 0.26
C GLY A 102 -19.90 -18.76 -0.02
N CYS A 103 -19.38 -18.27 -1.12
CA CYS A 103 -17.97 -18.40 -1.49
C CYS A 103 -17.09 -17.60 -0.53
N PRO A 104 -15.86 -18.09 -0.22
CA PRO A 104 -14.91 -17.30 0.56
C PRO A 104 -14.70 -15.93 -0.08
N SER A 105 -14.95 -14.86 0.68
CA SER A 105 -14.66 -13.49 0.26
C SER A 105 -13.14 -13.27 0.05
N THR A 106 -12.74 -12.22 -0.66
CA THR A 106 -11.34 -11.73 -0.73
C THR A 106 -10.76 -11.28 0.62
N ALA A 107 -11.49 -11.46 1.72
CA ALA A 107 -11.06 -11.10 3.06
C ALA A 107 -9.80 -11.89 3.48
N PRO A 108 -8.78 -11.22 4.02
CA PRO A 108 -7.48 -11.83 4.33
C PRO A 108 -7.50 -12.75 5.57
N ASP A 109 -8.63 -12.84 6.28
CA ASP A 109 -8.75 -13.54 7.57
C ASP A 109 -9.64 -14.79 7.50
N VAL A 110 -9.91 -15.34 6.30
CA VAL A 110 -10.61 -16.62 6.15
C VAL A 110 -9.69 -17.77 6.56
N THR A 111 -10.17 -18.64 7.46
CA THR A 111 -9.37 -19.74 8.03
C THR A 111 -9.82 -21.11 7.55
N LYS A 112 -11.14 -21.31 7.36
CA LYS A 112 -11.72 -22.61 6.98
C LYS A 112 -12.86 -22.45 5.99
N VAL A 113 -13.05 -23.46 5.15
CA VAL A 113 -14.19 -23.59 4.25
C VAL A 113 -14.89 -24.92 4.52
N LYS A 114 -16.22 -24.87 4.61
CA LYS A 114 -17.10 -26.02 4.79
C LYS A 114 -17.94 -26.20 3.54
N ILE A 115 -17.85 -27.41 3.00
CA ILE A 115 -18.58 -27.88 1.83
C ILE A 115 -19.55 -28.95 2.29
N VAL A 116 -20.84 -28.73 2.11
CA VAL A 116 -21.89 -29.70 2.43
C VAL A 116 -22.57 -30.11 1.14
N ALA A 117 -22.45 -31.39 0.76
CA ALA A 117 -23.05 -31.95 -0.44
C ALA A 117 -24.13 -32.97 -0.10
N VAL A 118 -25.27 -32.86 -0.76
CA VAL A 118 -26.37 -33.82 -0.72
C VAL A 118 -26.33 -34.62 -2.03
N GLY A 119 -25.93 -35.89 -1.96
CA GLY A 119 -25.98 -36.81 -3.09
C GLY A 119 -27.28 -37.61 -3.11
N THR A 120 -27.80 -37.90 -4.31
CA THR A 120 -29.03 -38.66 -4.51
C THR A 120 -28.75 -39.93 -5.31
N GLY A 121 -29.10 -41.08 -4.76
CA GLY A 121 -29.02 -42.38 -5.42
C GLY A 121 -30.36 -42.80 -6.01
N THR A 122 -30.31 -43.54 -7.11
CA THR A 122 -31.50 -44.02 -7.83
C THR A 122 -31.98 -45.35 -7.26
N ALA A 123 -33.17 -45.37 -6.67
CA ALA A 123 -33.92 -46.55 -6.22
C ALA A 123 -35.41 -46.31 -6.44
N PHE A 124 -36.25 -47.30 -6.14
CA PHE A 124 -37.72 -47.13 -6.10
C PHE A 124 -38.18 -45.92 -5.26
N GLN A 125 -37.41 -45.58 -4.22
CA GLN A 125 -37.49 -44.31 -3.50
C GLN A 125 -36.11 -43.64 -3.51
N PRO A 126 -35.97 -42.37 -3.88
CA PRO A 126 -34.68 -41.68 -3.90
C PRO A 126 -34.01 -41.70 -2.52
N VAL A 127 -32.79 -42.24 -2.44
CA VAL A 127 -31.99 -42.22 -1.21
C VAL A 127 -31.09 -41.00 -1.24
N LYS A 128 -31.13 -40.17 -0.19
CA LYS A 128 -30.23 -39.02 -0.03
C LYS A 128 -29.18 -39.30 1.04
N LYS A 129 -27.95 -38.86 0.78
CA LYS A 129 -26.87 -38.85 1.78
C LYS A 129 -26.21 -37.48 1.78
N THR A 130 -26.01 -36.95 2.97
CA THR A 130 -25.35 -35.66 3.16
C THR A 130 -23.93 -35.90 3.67
N VAL A 131 -22.97 -35.38 2.93
CA VAL A 131 -21.55 -35.45 3.26
C VAL A 131 -21.06 -34.03 3.52
N GLU A 132 -20.30 -33.86 4.58
CA GLU A 132 -19.64 -32.61 4.92
C GLU A 132 -18.14 -32.79 4.88
N SER A 133 -17.45 -31.85 4.24
CA SER A 133 -16.00 -31.72 4.30
C SER A 133 -15.61 -30.30 4.71
N ILE A 134 -14.69 -30.22 5.67
CA ILE A 134 -14.08 -28.98 6.13
C ILE A 134 -12.63 -28.98 5.67
N PHE A 135 -12.21 -27.91 5.02
CA PHE A 135 -10.86 -27.67 4.56
C PHE A 135 -10.26 -26.48 5.30
N ASN A 136 -8.95 -26.53 5.53
CA ASN A 136 -8.20 -25.32 5.84
C ASN A 136 -8.16 -24.45 4.57
N TYR A 137 -8.18 -23.13 4.76
CA TYR A 137 -8.14 -22.16 3.68
C TYR A 137 -6.88 -21.33 3.78
N ILE A 138 -6.18 -21.16 2.66
CA ILE A 138 -5.15 -20.14 2.54
C ILE A 138 -5.89 -18.90 1.99
N PRO A 139 -6.05 -17.83 2.80
CA PRO A 139 -6.75 -16.64 2.35
C PRO A 139 -6.01 -15.99 1.18
N ALA A 140 -6.73 -15.20 0.41
CA ALA A 140 -6.09 -14.38 -0.60
C ALA A 140 -5.11 -13.42 0.10
N VAL A 141 -3.85 -13.39 -0.34
CA VAL A 141 -2.94 -12.32 0.06
C VAL A 141 -3.21 -11.16 -0.87
N THR A 142 -3.85 -10.12 -0.36
CA THR A 142 -3.86 -8.82 -1.01
C THR A 142 -2.55 -8.11 -0.65
N PRO A 143 -1.78 -7.60 -1.64
CA PRO A 143 -0.65 -6.74 -1.37
C PRO A 143 -1.11 -5.60 -0.43
N PRO A 144 -0.32 -5.23 0.59
CA PRO A 144 -0.62 -4.03 1.36
C PRO A 144 -0.74 -2.86 0.36
N GLY A 145 -1.81 -2.09 0.51
CA GLY A 145 -1.99 -0.89 -0.30
C GLY A 145 -0.83 0.10 -0.09
N ILE A 146 -0.79 1.14 -0.92
CA ILE A 146 0.27 2.15 -0.87
C ILE A 146 0.23 2.87 0.49
N THR A 147 1.30 2.74 1.28
CA THR A 147 1.49 3.45 2.55
C THR A 147 2.10 4.81 2.30
N THR A 148 1.47 5.88 2.78
CA THR A 148 2.03 7.24 2.69
C THR A 148 3.16 7.42 3.70
N SER A 149 4.25 8.08 3.29
CA SER A 149 5.40 8.36 4.17
C SER A 149 6.31 9.43 3.54
N GLY A 150 7.25 9.95 4.32
CA GLY A 150 8.29 10.87 3.86
C GLY A 150 7.94 12.35 4.00
N SER A 151 8.94 13.17 3.67
CA SER A 151 8.90 14.64 3.69
C SER A 151 8.30 15.24 2.42
N ALA A 152 8.00 16.54 2.43
CA ALA A 152 7.43 17.22 1.26
C ALA A 152 8.41 17.26 0.08
N ILE A 153 9.68 17.50 0.38
CA ILE A 153 10.77 17.44 -0.58
C ILE A 153 11.90 16.61 0.03
N TYR A 154 12.23 15.53 -0.66
CA TYR A 154 13.43 14.74 -0.41
C TYR A 154 14.44 14.89 -1.55
N GLY A 155 15.69 15.16 -1.18
CA GLY A 155 16.84 15.26 -2.08
C GLY A 155 17.99 14.38 -1.60
N TYR A 156 18.47 13.45 -2.43
CA TYR A 156 19.54 12.55 -2.01
C TYR A 156 20.94 13.21 -2.06
N ASN A 157 21.28 13.84 -3.18
CA ASN A 157 22.55 14.51 -3.41
C ASN A 157 22.27 15.85 -4.08
N GLU A 158 21.81 16.80 -3.26
CA GLU A 158 21.36 18.09 -3.74
C GLU A 158 22.52 18.94 -4.26
N LEU A 159 22.47 19.24 -5.56
CA LEU A 159 23.50 20.03 -6.25
C LEU A 159 23.16 21.51 -6.24
N ASP A 160 21.87 21.85 -6.27
CA ASP A 160 21.39 23.23 -6.24
C ASP A 160 20.14 23.36 -5.35
N GLY A 161 20.35 23.30 -4.03
CA GLY A 161 19.31 23.55 -3.04
C GLY A 161 18.97 25.03 -2.88
N THR A 162 19.09 25.83 -3.95
CA THR A 162 18.70 27.25 -3.92
C THR A 162 17.18 27.36 -3.83
N ILE A 163 16.74 28.09 -2.81
CA ILE A 163 15.34 28.31 -2.50
C ILE A 163 15.03 29.79 -2.74
N THR A 164 14.20 30.07 -3.74
CA THR A 164 13.78 31.43 -4.11
C THR A 164 12.27 31.48 -4.24
N ASN A 165 11.61 32.19 -3.31
CA ASN A 165 10.15 32.30 -3.23
C ASN A 165 9.44 30.93 -3.23
N LEU A 166 10.09 29.90 -2.66
CA LEU A 166 9.47 28.60 -2.40
C LEU A 166 8.52 28.74 -1.22
N LYS A 167 7.28 28.31 -1.39
CA LYS A 167 6.32 28.23 -0.28
C LYS A 167 5.90 26.78 -0.11
N ILE A 168 6.30 26.15 0.99
CA ILE A 168 5.80 24.83 1.37
C ILE A 168 4.71 25.03 2.41
N THR A 169 3.50 24.55 2.12
CA THR A 169 2.38 24.58 3.05
C THR A 169 1.85 23.18 3.30
N GLN A 170 0.97 23.02 4.28
CA GLN A 170 0.34 21.75 4.61
C GLN A 170 -1.17 21.83 4.33
N GLN A 171 -1.72 20.81 3.68
CA GLN A 171 -3.17 20.64 3.59
C GLN A 171 -3.58 19.30 4.19
N GLY A 172 -4.33 19.32 5.29
CA GLY A 172 -5.06 18.14 5.80
C GLY A 172 -4.21 16.98 6.37
N SER A 173 -2.88 17.06 6.37
CA SER A 173 -2.00 16.09 7.03
C SER A 173 -1.78 16.44 8.52
N ALA A 174 -1.42 15.43 9.33
CA ALA A 174 -0.88 15.63 10.69
C ALA A 174 0.65 15.77 10.70
N ASP A 175 1.32 15.37 9.61
CA ASP A 175 2.77 15.34 9.50
C ASP A 175 3.33 16.64 8.93
N LYS A 176 4.31 17.23 9.61
CA LYS A 176 4.89 18.52 9.22
C LYS A 176 5.53 18.45 7.82
N PRO A 177 5.18 19.33 6.89
CA PRO A 177 5.80 19.36 5.57
C PRO A 177 7.24 19.91 5.65
N GLY A 178 8.22 19.02 5.63
CA GLY A 178 9.64 19.38 5.72
C GLY A 178 10.41 19.28 4.40
N ILE A 179 11.65 19.78 4.45
CA ILE A 179 12.68 19.50 3.45
C ILE A 179 13.72 18.58 4.08
N GLU A 180 14.04 17.49 3.42
CA GLU A 180 15.09 16.56 3.84
C GLU A 180 16.11 16.37 2.73
N PHE A 181 17.33 16.84 2.97
CA PHE A 181 18.46 16.59 2.07
C PHE A 181 19.44 15.64 2.75
N LYS A 182 19.64 14.45 2.16
CA LYS A 182 20.60 13.47 2.66
C LYS A 182 22.03 14.01 2.55
N SER A 183 22.34 14.62 1.41
CA SER A 183 23.57 15.34 1.14
C SER A 183 23.26 16.59 0.31
N GLY A 184 24.04 17.67 0.51
CA GLY A 184 23.87 18.93 -0.21
C GLY A 184 23.41 20.08 0.68
N ASN A 185 23.58 21.30 0.18
CA ASN A 185 23.31 22.52 0.94
C ASN A 185 21.93 23.08 0.58
N ALA A 186 21.25 23.68 1.55
CA ALA A 186 20.07 24.50 1.28
C ALA A 186 20.43 25.98 1.37
N LYS A 187 20.10 26.73 0.30
CA LYS A 187 20.39 28.16 0.21
C LYS A 187 19.13 28.97 -0.03
N CYS A 188 18.55 29.54 1.01
CA CYS A 188 17.35 30.36 0.86
C CYS A 188 17.69 31.81 0.50
N GLN A 189 17.63 32.13 -0.79
CA GLN A 189 18.03 33.43 -1.34
C GLN A 189 17.08 34.55 -0.91
N THR A 190 15.78 34.38 -1.15
CA THR A 190 14.74 35.38 -0.83
C THR A 190 13.36 34.73 -0.71
N GLY A 191 12.54 35.16 0.24
CA GLY A 191 11.08 34.98 0.23
C GLY A 191 10.59 33.54 0.44
N GLY A 192 11.48 32.61 0.81
CA GLY A 192 11.09 31.23 1.10
C GLY A 192 10.27 31.13 2.39
N VAL A 193 9.22 30.32 2.39
CA VAL A 193 8.40 30.01 3.57
C VAL A 193 8.20 28.49 3.63
N ILE A 194 8.64 27.87 4.72
CA ILE A 194 8.57 26.41 4.90
C ILE A 194 7.76 26.12 6.16
N GLU A 195 6.57 25.55 6.02
CA GLU A 195 5.66 25.18 7.13
C GLU A 195 6.07 23.89 7.87
N GLY A 196 7.37 23.66 8.05
CA GLY A 196 7.88 22.47 8.71
C GLY A 196 9.38 22.51 8.95
N ASP A 197 9.95 21.34 9.23
CA ASP A 197 11.35 21.22 9.63
C ASP A 197 12.26 21.11 8.39
N VAL A 198 13.47 21.65 8.48
CA VAL A 198 14.49 21.54 7.41
C VAL A 198 15.65 20.72 7.96
N ILE A 199 15.94 19.59 7.34
CA ILE A 199 16.95 18.63 7.80
C ILE A 199 17.98 18.40 6.69
N LEU A 200 19.22 18.80 6.96
CA LEU A 200 20.36 18.66 6.04
C LEU A 200 21.36 17.67 6.62
N GLY A 201 21.20 16.39 6.27
CA GLY A 201 21.95 15.26 6.81
C GLY A 201 23.46 15.32 6.56
N ASN A 202 23.88 15.88 5.43
CA ASN A 202 25.26 16.24 5.14
C ASN A 202 25.30 17.56 4.36
N GLY A 203 24.89 18.64 5.03
CA GLY A 203 24.75 19.94 4.39
C GLY A 203 24.87 21.12 5.35
N ALA A 204 25.07 22.29 4.75
CA ALA A 204 25.00 23.59 5.39
C ALA A 204 23.73 24.33 4.97
N TYR A 205 23.24 25.20 5.85
CA TYR A 205 22.15 26.13 5.54
C TYR A 205 22.71 27.54 5.39
N ASN A 206 22.29 28.25 4.34
CA ASN A 206 22.63 29.65 4.13
C ASN A 206 21.42 30.44 3.62
N SER A 207 20.99 31.44 4.37
CA SER A 207 20.03 32.43 3.88
C SER A 207 20.66 33.81 3.91
N PRO A 208 20.84 34.51 2.77
CA PRO A 208 21.26 35.90 2.77
C PRO A 208 20.20 36.83 3.38
N SER A 209 18.91 36.57 3.13
CA SER A 209 17.81 37.33 3.71
C SER A 209 16.42 36.74 3.48
N GLY A 210 15.47 37.09 4.36
CA GLY A 210 14.03 37.08 4.05
C GLY A 210 13.39 35.70 3.93
N CYS A 211 13.91 34.70 4.64
CA CYS A 211 13.37 33.35 4.63
C CYS A 211 12.75 32.95 5.97
N THR A 212 11.61 32.27 5.94
CA THR A 212 10.88 31.82 7.12
C THR A 212 10.82 30.30 7.15
N ILE A 213 11.29 29.70 8.25
CA ILE A 213 11.12 28.27 8.56
C ILE A 213 10.25 28.19 9.81
N ASN A 214 9.03 27.69 9.63
CA ASN A 214 8.05 27.50 10.71
C ASN A 214 8.24 26.13 11.38
N GLY A 215 9.49 25.83 11.76
CA GLY A 215 9.91 24.55 12.30
C GLY A 215 11.35 24.61 12.80
N ASP A 216 11.91 23.44 13.06
CA ASP A 216 13.32 23.28 13.46
C ASP A 216 14.22 23.23 12.22
N LEU A 217 15.43 23.76 12.36
CA LEU A 217 16.48 23.71 11.34
C LEU A 217 17.64 22.84 11.83
N TRP A 218 17.92 21.76 11.13
CA TRP A 218 19.01 20.84 11.39
C TRP A 218 20.00 20.85 10.23
N ALA A 219 21.26 21.14 10.52
CA ALA A 219 22.35 21.06 9.55
C ALA A 219 23.55 20.33 10.14
N SER A 220 24.06 19.32 9.45
CA SER A 220 25.28 18.63 9.89
C SER A 220 26.54 19.49 9.75
N GLN A 221 26.49 20.58 8.99
CA GLN A 221 27.59 21.53 8.83
C GLN A 221 27.26 22.88 9.51
N THR A 222 27.38 23.99 8.78
CA THR A 222 27.17 25.35 9.30
C THR A 222 25.76 25.87 9.01
N VAL A 223 25.34 26.86 9.79
CA VAL A 223 24.06 27.56 9.60
C VAL A 223 24.34 29.06 9.55
N ALA A 224 23.96 29.71 8.44
CA ALA A 224 23.98 31.15 8.28
C ALA A 224 22.56 31.67 8.04
N ILE A 225 22.04 32.44 8.99
CA ILE A 225 20.70 33.03 8.96
C ILE A 225 20.87 34.53 8.74
N GLY A 226 20.58 35.00 7.54
CA GLY A 226 20.73 36.39 7.13
C GLY A 226 19.53 37.26 7.51
N ASN A 227 19.62 38.54 7.17
CA ASN A 227 18.72 39.59 7.66
C ASN A 227 17.24 39.28 7.35
N ASN A 228 16.33 39.62 8.26
CA ASN A 228 14.88 39.40 8.11
C ASN A 228 14.48 37.93 7.92
N SER A 229 15.37 36.97 8.21
CA SER A 229 15.01 35.55 8.22
C SER A 229 14.53 35.14 9.60
N ILE A 230 13.53 34.27 9.65
CA ILE A 230 12.87 33.84 10.88
C ILE A 230 12.87 32.32 10.93
N ILE A 231 13.41 31.76 12.01
CA ILE A 231 13.26 30.36 12.37
C ILE A 231 12.37 30.32 13.60
N THR A 232 11.17 29.74 13.51
CA THR A 232 10.25 29.71 14.66
C THR A 232 10.63 28.64 15.67
N GLY A 233 11.29 27.57 15.22
CA GLY A 233 11.81 26.50 16.06
C GLY A 233 13.25 26.75 16.52
N SER A 234 13.93 25.65 16.80
CA SER A 234 15.33 25.60 17.22
C SER A 234 16.28 25.37 16.04
N VAL A 235 17.52 25.82 16.19
CA VAL A 235 18.59 25.63 15.22
C VAL A 235 19.61 24.65 15.79
N HIS A 236 19.97 23.66 15.00
CA HIS A 236 20.93 22.62 15.33
C HIS A 236 22.00 22.56 14.25
N ALA A 237 23.26 22.79 14.61
CA ALA A 237 24.38 22.80 13.68
C ALA A 237 25.53 21.95 14.22
N ALA A 238 25.87 20.86 13.53
CA ALA A 238 26.92 19.92 13.97
C ALA A 238 28.33 20.26 13.44
N GLY A 239 28.47 21.28 12.58
CA GLY A 239 29.75 21.70 12.02
C GLY A 239 30.69 22.34 13.04
N THR A 240 31.99 22.33 12.74
CA THR A 240 33.05 22.81 13.64
C THR A 240 33.70 24.13 13.18
N ALA A 241 33.13 24.77 12.15
CA ALA A 241 33.62 26.05 11.64
C ALA A 241 33.49 27.18 12.68
N ASN A 242 34.13 28.32 12.42
CA ASN A 242 34.03 29.48 13.28
C ASN A 242 33.60 30.72 12.47
N PRO A 243 32.36 31.20 12.60
CA PRO A 243 31.27 30.64 13.42
C PRO A 243 30.62 29.40 12.77
N THR A 244 30.12 28.47 13.58
CA THR A 244 29.27 27.34 13.13
C THR A 244 27.85 27.83 12.86
N VAL A 245 27.29 28.66 13.75
CA VAL A 245 25.99 29.32 13.56
C VAL A 245 26.20 30.83 13.52
N SER A 246 25.71 31.48 12.47
CA SER A 246 25.64 32.93 12.38
C SER A 246 24.19 33.39 12.20
N VAL A 247 23.78 34.36 13.00
CA VAL A 247 22.45 34.99 12.94
C VAL A 247 22.66 36.47 12.70
N ALA A 248 22.28 36.99 11.54
CA ALA A 248 22.51 38.38 11.16
C ALA A 248 21.53 39.35 11.81
N GLY A 249 21.82 40.65 11.70
CA GLY A 249 20.96 41.72 12.23
C GLY A 249 19.54 41.67 11.67
N GLY A 250 18.53 41.77 12.53
CA GLY A 250 17.13 41.70 12.13
C GLY A 250 16.63 40.30 11.78
N ALA A 251 17.46 39.26 11.90
CA ALA A 251 17.00 37.87 11.90
C ALA A 251 16.52 37.44 13.29
N ALA A 252 15.71 36.39 13.35
CA ALA A 252 15.21 35.83 14.60
C ALA A 252 15.24 34.30 14.60
N VAL A 253 15.65 33.73 15.73
CA VAL A 253 15.45 32.33 16.08
C VAL A 253 14.58 32.32 17.33
N ASN A 254 13.32 31.90 17.24
CA ASN A 254 12.41 31.96 18.38
C ASN A 254 12.67 30.82 19.39
N GLY A 255 13.28 29.72 18.96
CA GLY A 255 13.69 28.61 19.80
C GLY A 255 15.11 28.73 20.35
N ASN A 256 15.75 27.57 20.54
CA ASN A 256 17.12 27.46 21.04
C ASN A 256 18.14 27.36 19.89
N ILE A 257 19.41 27.62 20.18
CA ILE A 257 20.52 27.31 19.26
C ILE A 257 21.42 26.26 19.92
N TYR A 258 21.59 25.13 19.23
CA TYR A 258 22.56 24.09 19.56
C TYR A 258 23.62 24.04 18.46
N SER A 259 24.88 24.27 18.83
CA SER A 259 25.98 24.40 17.87
C SER A 259 27.17 23.57 18.32
N ALA A 260 27.80 22.82 17.43
CA ALA A 260 29.02 22.09 17.76
C ALA A 260 30.24 23.01 17.96
N GLY A 261 30.23 24.20 17.36
CA GLY A 261 31.28 25.22 17.48
C GLY A 261 30.76 26.61 17.87
N PRO A 262 31.64 27.63 17.85
CA PRO A 262 31.30 29.00 18.26
C PRO A 262 30.18 29.61 17.41
N VAL A 263 29.47 30.58 17.98
CA VAL A 263 28.35 31.27 17.29
C VAL A 263 28.59 32.77 17.16
N SER A 264 27.96 33.39 16.16
CA SER A 264 27.92 34.84 15.96
C SER A 264 26.47 35.31 15.90
N ILE A 265 26.03 36.02 16.94
CA ILE A 265 24.62 36.39 17.14
C ILE A 265 24.44 37.90 17.04
N GLY A 266 24.10 38.34 15.83
CA GLY A 266 23.65 39.71 15.52
C GLY A 266 22.13 39.87 15.47
N GLY A 267 21.36 38.78 15.45
CA GLY A 267 19.90 38.78 15.53
C GLY A 267 19.37 38.27 16.87
N ASN A 268 18.05 38.18 17.00
CA ASN A 268 17.41 37.82 18.26
C ASN A 268 17.32 36.30 18.41
N VAL A 269 17.61 35.80 19.61
CA VAL A 269 17.40 34.39 19.99
C VAL A 269 16.43 34.34 21.16
N GLY A 270 15.26 33.72 20.98
CA GLY A 270 14.23 33.64 22.02
C GLY A 270 14.62 32.71 23.16
N GLY A 271 15.31 31.61 22.86
CA GLY A 271 15.70 30.59 23.83
C GLY A 271 17.16 30.64 24.28
N ASN A 272 17.68 29.47 24.65
CA ASN A 272 19.04 29.25 25.10
C ASN A 272 20.00 29.05 23.92
N ILE A 273 21.28 29.30 24.18
CA ILE A 273 22.37 28.97 23.27
C ILE A 273 23.30 27.97 23.95
N ILE A 274 23.54 26.83 23.31
CA ILE A 274 24.50 25.81 23.75
C ILE A 274 25.51 25.59 22.62
N THR A 275 26.80 25.85 22.89
CA THR A 275 27.88 25.75 21.90
C THR A 275 29.02 24.86 22.39
N GLY A 276 29.32 23.77 21.69
CA GLY A 276 30.40 22.85 21.99
C GLY A 276 30.19 21.47 21.34
N PRO A 277 31.22 20.62 21.26
CA PRO A 277 32.44 20.65 22.08
C PRO A 277 33.55 21.56 21.53
N THR A 278 33.47 22.02 20.28
CA THR A 278 34.51 22.86 19.67
C THR A 278 34.51 24.22 20.36
N GLY A 279 35.62 24.53 21.02
CA GLY A 279 35.84 25.82 21.68
C GLY A 279 36.10 26.96 20.68
N GLY A 280 36.21 28.17 21.21
CA GLY A 280 36.41 29.41 20.45
C GLY A 280 35.64 30.56 21.09
N GLN A 281 35.64 31.73 20.46
CA GLN A 281 34.89 32.89 20.98
C GLN A 281 33.52 32.98 20.31
N SER A 282 32.45 32.81 21.08
CA SER A 282 31.09 33.13 20.65
C SER A 282 30.83 34.61 20.84
N ASN A 283 30.38 35.29 19.78
CA ASN A 283 30.11 36.73 19.79
C ASN A 283 28.61 36.99 19.82
N ILE A 284 28.16 37.85 20.73
CA ILE A 284 26.76 38.23 20.89
C ILE A 284 26.67 39.75 20.84
N THR A 285 25.98 40.26 19.83
CA THR A 285 25.71 41.70 19.63
C THR A 285 24.23 42.07 19.68
N ALA A 286 23.37 41.09 19.94
CA ALA A 286 21.91 41.25 20.03
C ALA A 286 21.36 40.54 21.28
N THR A 287 20.04 40.32 21.33
CA THR A 287 19.37 39.78 22.53
C THR A 287 19.27 38.26 22.49
N VAL A 288 19.61 37.62 23.61
CA VAL A 288 19.34 36.21 23.90
C VAL A 288 18.38 36.15 25.08
N GLY A 289 17.19 35.59 24.88
CA GLY A 289 16.13 35.49 25.90
C GLY A 289 16.40 34.42 26.96
N GLY A 290 17.25 33.43 26.66
CA GLY A 290 17.68 32.40 27.60
C GLY A 290 19.09 32.58 28.15
N SER A 291 19.72 31.46 28.52
CA SER A 291 21.11 31.37 28.98
C SER A 291 22.05 30.98 27.84
N VAL A 292 23.34 31.28 28.00
CA VAL A 292 24.41 30.90 27.07
C VAL A 292 25.37 29.96 27.77
N VAL A 293 25.56 28.76 27.23
CA VAL A 293 26.52 27.77 27.69
C VAL A 293 27.50 27.46 26.55
N SER A 294 28.77 27.78 26.75
CA SER A 294 29.81 27.63 25.73
C SER A 294 31.01 26.81 26.22
N ALA A 295 31.52 25.93 25.37
CA ALA A 295 32.80 25.25 25.54
C ALA A 295 34.00 26.20 25.42
N GLY A 296 33.80 27.39 24.82
CA GLY A 296 34.82 28.42 24.72
C GLY A 296 34.44 29.71 25.47
N THR A 297 34.96 30.84 25.01
CA THR A 297 34.66 32.15 25.58
C THR A 297 33.42 32.77 24.96
N VAL A 298 32.76 33.69 25.66
CA VAL A 298 31.59 34.43 25.20
C VAL A 298 31.87 35.91 25.34
N LYS A 299 31.75 36.65 24.24
CA LYS A 299 31.88 38.11 24.19
C LYS A 299 30.53 38.73 23.88
N VAL A 300 30.00 39.49 24.83
CA VAL A 300 28.81 40.33 24.62
C VAL A 300 29.26 41.76 24.35
N SER A 301 28.82 42.36 23.25
CA SER A 301 29.24 43.72 22.84
C SER A 301 28.13 44.45 22.07
N ASN A 302 28.34 45.72 21.74
CA ASN A 302 27.45 46.52 20.89
C ASN A 302 25.98 46.56 21.32
N GLY A 303 25.72 46.59 22.64
CA GLY A 303 24.35 46.60 23.17
C GLY A 303 23.66 45.23 23.24
N GLY A 304 24.37 44.15 22.91
CA GLY A 304 23.88 42.78 23.12
C GLY A 304 23.59 42.49 24.60
N SER A 305 22.65 41.59 24.85
CA SER A 305 22.24 41.20 26.20
C SER A 305 21.85 39.73 26.26
N VAL A 306 22.21 39.06 27.35
CA VAL A 306 21.75 37.71 27.67
C VAL A 306 20.88 37.83 28.93
N ALA A 307 19.61 37.44 28.84
CA ALA A 307 18.69 37.55 29.96
C ALA A 307 18.99 36.52 31.07
N GLY A 308 19.44 35.33 30.68
CA GLY A 308 19.90 34.28 31.59
C GLY A 308 21.38 34.40 31.97
N GLY A 309 21.95 33.27 32.41
CA GLY A 309 23.37 33.19 32.80
C GLY A 309 24.29 32.93 31.60
N ILE A 310 25.55 33.36 31.72
CA ILE A 310 26.62 33.01 30.78
C ILE A 310 27.58 32.04 31.47
N THR A 311 27.66 30.81 30.97
CA THR A 311 28.65 29.80 31.38
C THR A 311 29.65 29.60 30.25
N GLN A 312 30.94 29.81 30.54
CA GLN A 312 32.02 29.73 29.55
C GLN A 312 33.00 28.62 29.91
N ASN A 313 33.81 28.19 28.95
CA ASN A 313 34.81 27.13 29.13
C ASN A 313 34.22 25.83 29.72
N LYS A 314 32.95 25.55 29.41
CA LYS A 314 32.23 24.39 29.93
C LYS A 314 32.70 23.13 29.22
N THR A 315 33.18 22.16 30.00
CA THR A 315 33.52 20.82 29.49
C THR A 315 32.31 19.90 29.49
N GLY A 316 32.39 18.82 28.69
CA GLY A 316 31.35 17.78 28.63
C GLY A 316 30.12 18.14 27.77
N ILE A 317 30.18 19.21 26.98
CA ILE A 317 29.14 19.51 25.99
C ILE A 317 29.27 18.51 24.83
N THR A 318 28.17 17.87 24.48
CA THR A 318 28.08 16.99 23.30
C THR A 318 27.59 17.78 22.10
N ALA A 319 28.16 17.50 20.92
CA ALA A 319 27.70 18.11 19.68
C ALA A 319 26.21 17.75 19.45
N PRO A 320 25.40 18.67 18.89
CA PRO A 320 24.06 18.33 18.46
C PRO A 320 24.11 17.20 17.42
N THR A 321 23.30 16.16 17.61
CA THR A 321 23.16 15.06 16.64
C THR A 321 21.96 15.34 15.76
N ALA A 322 22.18 15.56 14.46
CA ALA A 322 21.09 15.72 13.50
C ALA A 322 20.24 14.45 13.39
N PRO A 323 18.91 14.56 13.19
CA PRO A 323 18.08 13.44 12.78
C PRO A 323 18.70 12.74 11.58
N THR A 324 18.65 11.42 11.59
CA THR A 324 19.12 10.64 10.45
C THR A 324 18.15 10.86 9.29
N VAL A 325 18.60 11.55 8.25
CA VAL A 325 17.89 11.54 6.97
C VAL A 325 17.95 10.12 6.40
N PRO A 326 16.81 9.52 6.02
CA PRO A 326 16.76 8.19 5.41
C PRO A 326 17.70 8.04 4.20
N SER A 327 18.07 6.81 3.87
CA SER A 327 18.84 6.54 2.65
C SER A 327 17.91 6.52 1.43
N TRP A 328 18.49 6.58 0.23
CA TRP A 328 17.73 6.37 -1.01
C TRP A 328 17.04 5.01 -0.99
N VAL A 329 15.88 4.95 -1.63
CA VAL A 329 15.09 3.72 -1.76
C VAL A 329 15.00 3.43 -3.24
N ASP A 330 15.65 2.35 -3.67
CA ASP A 330 15.61 1.91 -5.06
C ASP A 330 14.20 1.39 -5.39
N PHE A 331 13.45 2.18 -6.15
CA PHE A 331 12.13 1.78 -6.61
C PHE A 331 12.16 1.39 -8.09
N ASN A 332 12.20 0.08 -8.32
CA ASN A 332 11.91 -0.49 -9.62
C ASN A 332 10.39 -0.68 -9.77
N TYR A 333 9.80 -0.15 -10.83
CA TYR A 333 8.38 -0.32 -11.09
C TYR A 333 8.05 -1.79 -11.36
N VAL A 334 7.12 -2.35 -10.57
CA VAL A 334 6.57 -3.70 -10.75
C VAL A 334 5.05 -3.61 -10.82
N LYS A 335 4.46 -4.04 -11.94
CA LYS A 335 3.01 -3.94 -12.19
C LYS A 335 2.15 -4.55 -11.08
N THR A 336 2.54 -5.70 -10.54
CA THR A 336 1.74 -6.46 -9.56
C THR A 336 1.59 -5.76 -8.22
N ASP A 337 2.41 -4.74 -7.97
CA ASP A 337 2.48 -4.06 -6.69
C ASP A 337 1.47 -2.91 -6.61
N TRP A 338 0.93 -2.51 -7.76
CA TRP A 338 -0.07 -1.45 -7.90
C TRP A 338 -1.48 -2.02 -7.80
N VAL A 339 -2.06 -1.89 -6.62
CA VAL A 339 -3.44 -2.27 -6.31
C VAL A 339 -4.18 -1.11 -5.65
N ASP A 340 -5.48 -1.05 -5.87
CA ASP A 340 -6.39 -0.09 -5.25
C ASP A 340 -6.56 -0.37 -3.74
N GLY A 341 -7.31 0.49 -3.04
CA GLY A 341 -7.63 0.30 -1.62
C GLY A 341 -8.41 -1.00 -1.31
N ASN A 342 -8.97 -1.65 -2.32
CA ASN A 342 -9.70 -2.91 -2.24
C ASN A 342 -8.86 -4.13 -2.73
N GLY A 343 -7.60 -3.92 -3.13
CA GLY A 343 -6.71 -4.95 -3.66
C GLY A 343 -6.91 -5.27 -5.15
N VAL A 344 -7.64 -4.45 -5.91
CA VAL A 344 -7.84 -4.59 -7.36
C VAL A 344 -6.61 -4.07 -8.10
N PRO A 345 -5.97 -4.86 -8.98
CA PRO A 345 -4.79 -4.41 -9.72
C PRO A 345 -5.10 -3.29 -10.70
N PHE A 346 -4.17 -2.34 -10.82
CA PHE A 346 -4.22 -1.29 -11.84
C PHE A 346 -4.08 -1.91 -13.24
N VAL A 347 -4.77 -1.32 -14.21
CA VAL A 347 -4.69 -1.74 -15.61
C VAL A 347 -3.45 -1.11 -16.26
N GLU A 348 -2.52 -1.95 -16.73
CA GLU A 348 -1.37 -1.43 -17.47
C GLU A 348 -1.73 -1.17 -18.94
N VAL A 349 -1.52 0.07 -19.38
CA VAL A 349 -1.65 0.53 -20.77
C VAL A 349 -0.27 0.89 -21.29
N LYS A 350 0.07 0.36 -22.47
CA LYS A 350 1.31 0.67 -23.19
C LYS A 350 0.95 1.49 -24.44
N PRO A 351 1.23 2.79 -24.46
CA PRO A 351 0.92 3.63 -25.61
C PRO A 351 1.57 3.09 -26.89
N THR A 352 0.82 3.06 -27.99
CA THR A 352 1.33 2.61 -29.30
C THR A 352 2.07 3.71 -30.04
N THR A 353 1.89 4.97 -29.66
CA THR A 353 2.57 6.15 -30.19
C THR A 353 3.02 7.06 -29.07
N CYS A 354 4.13 7.77 -29.28
CA CYS A 354 4.77 8.62 -28.27
C CYS A 354 4.33 10.08 -28.34
N THR A 355 3.09 10.29 -28.77
CA THR A 355 2.51 11.62 -28.83
C THR A 355 1.91 11.96 -27.47
N ALA A 356 2.01 13.23 -27.07
CA ALA A 356 1.40 13.72 -25.84
C ALA A 356 -0.09 13.37 -25.74
N ALA A 357 -0.81 13.44 -26.87
CA ALA A 357 -2.22 13.07 -26.96
C ALA A 357 -2.50 11.59 -26.65
N ALA A 358 -1.67 10.67 -27.13
CA ALA A 358 -1.86 9.23 -26.87
C ALA A 358 -1.60 8.88 -25.39
N ILE A 359 -0.57 9.51 -24.79
CA ILE A 359 -0.25 9.31 -23.37
C ILE A 359 -1.33 9.92 -22.49
N ALA A 360 -1.78 11.14 -22.79
CA ALA A 360 -2.88 11.78 -22.07
C ALA A 360 -4.20 11.02 -22.21
N ALA A 361 -4.51 10.46 -23.37
CA ALA A 361 -5.69 9.61 -23.55
C ALA A 361 -5.65 8.37 -22.64
N ALA A 362 -4.46 7.77 -22.45
CA ALA A 362 -4.28 6.65 -21.52
C ALA A 362 -4.42 7.06 -20.05
N LEU A 363 -3.94 8.25 -19.69
CA LEU A 363 -4.06 8.82 -18.33
C LEU A 363 -5.49 9.29 -18.00
N ASN A 364 -6.26 9.75 -18.98
CA ASN A 364 -7.61 10.29 -18.77
C ASN A 364 -8.70 9.20 -18.70
N THR A 365 -8.33 7.95 -18.44
CA THR A 365 -9.26 6.81 -18.40
C THR A 365 -9.99 6.69 -17.05
N ALA A 366 -11.19 6.12 -17.08
CA ALA A 366 -12.04 5.94 -15.90
C ALA A 366 -11.58 4.84 -14.94
N ALA A 367 -10.67 3.98 -15.39
CA ALA A 367 -10.11 2.89 -14.58
C ALA A 367 -8.74 3.29 -14.03
N GLU A 368 -8.39 2.78 -12.85
CA GLU A 368 -7.05 2.96 -12.31
C GLU A 368 -6.02 2.33 -13.26
N THR A 369 -5.09 3.17 -13.72
CA THR A 369 -4.28 2.86 -14.88
C THR A 369 -2.81 3.14 -14.63
N ILE A 370 -1.96 2.22 -15.07
CA ILE A 370 -0.52 2.46 -15.24
C ILE A 370 -0.24 2.70 -16.72
N VAL A 371 0.25 3.89 -17.05
CA VAL A 371 0.76 4.21 -18.37
C VAL A 371 2.26 3.95 -18.38
N ASN A 372 2.64 2.78 -18.87
CA ASN A 372 4.02 2.34 -18.94
C ASN A 372 4.63 2.66 -20.31
N THR A 373 5.52 3.65 -20.36
CA THR A 373 6.20 4.04 -21.60
C THR A 373 7.54 3.33 -21.80
N LEU A 374 8.14 2.75 -20.74
CA LEU A 374 9.44 2.07 -20.78
C LEU A 374 9.49 0.90 -21.76
N THR A 375 8.42 0.12 -21.81
CA THR A 375 8.31 -1.07 -22.67
C THR A 375 7.49 -0.83 -23.94
N SER A 376 7.21 0.45 -24.25
CA SER A 376 6.52 0.89 -25.44
C SER A 376 7.53 1.38 -26.50
N PRO A 377 7.10 1.74 -27.73
CA PRO A 377 7.97 2.45 -28.70
C PRO A 377 8.58 3.75 -28.15
N CYS A 378 8.11 4.24 -27.01
CA CYS A 378 8.54 5.47 -26.35
C CYS A 378 9.67 5.27 -25.35
N GLY A 379 10.06 4.02 -25.08
CA GLY A 379 11.07 3.67 -24.07
C GLY A 379 12.49 4.12 -24.40
N GLY A 380 12.71 4.83 -25.51
CA GLY A 380 14.02 5.37 -25.90
C GLY A 380 14.26 6.83 -25.55
N GLY A 381 13.27 7.56 -25.00
CA GLY A 381 13.42 8.99 -24.77
C GLY A 381 12.47 9.59 -23.74
N GLN A 382 12.56 10.92 -23.62
CA GLN A 382 11.75 11.73 -22.70
C GLN A 382 10.28 11.74 -23.15
N VAL A 383 9.37 11.53 -22.19
CA VAL A 383 7.93 11.70 -22.40
C VAL A 383 7.57 13.17 -22.36
N ASN A 384 7.27 13.75 -23.52
CA ASN A 384 6.86 15.15 -23.63
C ASN A 384 5.33 15.26 -23.62
N LEU A 385 4.78 15.97 -22.62
CA LEU A 385 3.35 16.24 -22.43
C LEU A 385 2.98 17.71 -22.71
N THR A 386 3.82 18.42 -23.46
CA THR A 386 3.65 19.85 -23.74
C THR A 386 2.31 20.14 -24.39
N GLY A 387 1.62 21.19 -23.93
CA GLY A 387 0.39 21.67 -24.56
C GLY A 387 -0.83 20.78 -24.33
N THR A 388 -0.77 19.84 -23.38
CA THR A 388 -1.80 18.82 -23.18
C THR A 388 -2.61 19.08 -21.90
N THR A 389 -3.83 18.58 -21.81
CA THR A 389 -4.62 18.60 -20.57
C THR A 389 -4.83 17.20 -20.05
N LEU A 390 -4.47 16.97 -18.78
CA LEU A 390 -4.80 15.75 -18.05
C LEU A 390 -6.05 16.01 -17.21
N SER A 391 -7.09 15.23 -17.46
CA SER A 391 -8.35 15.22 -16.73
C SER A 391 -8.55 13.82 -16.15
N LEU A 392 -7.94 13.58 -14.99
CA LEU A 392 -7.87 12.28 -14.36
C LEU A 392 -9.24 11.85 -13.83
N GLN A 393 -9.74 10.71 -14.30
CA GLN A 393 -11.00 10.14 -13.82
C GLN A 393 -10.79 9.11 -12.69
N ALA A 394 -9.58 8.56 -12.56
CA ALA A 394 -9.16 7.61 -11.53
C ALA A 394 -7.71 7.90 -11.08
N ASP A 395 -7.22 7.15 -10.10
CA ASP A 395 -5.83 7.19 -9.68
C ASP A 395 -4.94 6.60 -10.79
N THR A 396 -3.81 7.25 -11.09
CA THR A 396 -3.00 6.91 -12.27
C THR A 396 -1.51 6.98 -12.03
N VAL A 397 -0.77 6.13 -12.72
CA VAL A 397 0.69 6.04 -12.66
C VAL A 397 1.25 6.28 -14.05
N LEU A 398 2.17 7.22 -14.20
CA LEU A 398 2.98 7.43 -15.39
C LEU A 398 4.39 6.91 -15.12
N VAL A 399 4.83 5.91 -15.87
CA VAL A 399 6.17 5.34 -15.75
C VAL A 399 6.97 5.63 -17.02
N ALA A 400 8.08 6.37 -16.90
CA ALA A 400 8.89 6.83 -18.01
C ALA A 400 10.36 7.08 -17.63
N ASN A 401 11.28 6.97 -18.59
CA ASN A 401 12.72 7.26 -18.38
C ASN A 401 12.99 8.71 -17.98
N SER A 402 12.16 9.63 -18.45
CA SER A 402 12.11 11.04 -18.04
C SER A 402 10.85 11.68 -18.59
N PHE A 403 10.48 12.85 -18.08
CA PHE A 403 9.31 13.59 -18.53
C PHE A 403 9.60 15.09 -18.76
N GLU A 404 8.82 15.70 -19.63
CA GLU A 404 8.77 17.15 -19.86
C GLU A 404 7.30 17.59 -19.80
N LEU A 405 6.97 18.36 -18.75
CA LEU A 405 5.65 18.96 -18.57
C LEU A 405 5.75 20.45 -18.92
N LYS A 406 4.93 20.97 -19.84
CA LYS A 406 4.99 22.38 -20.24
C LYS A 406 3.66 22.84 -20.80
N ASN A 407 3.23 24.06 -20.47
CA ASN A 407 1.98 24.61 -20.98
C ASN A 407 0.81 23.61 -20.88
N MET A 408 0.59 23.06 -19.69
CA MET A 408 -0.37 21.97 -19.48
C MET A 408 -1.14 22.16 -18.18
N THR A 409 -2.33 21.55 -18.12
CA THR A 409 -3.19 21.56 -16.93
C THR A 409 -3.47 20.13 -16.50
N ILE A 410 -3.36 19.87 -15.19
CA ILE A 410 -3.62 18.57 -14.58
C ILE A 410 -4.74 18.76 -13.57
N THR A 411 -5.90 18.17 -13.83
CA THR A 411 -7.11 18.29 -13.01
C THR A 411 -7.75 16.92 -12.83
N SER A 412 -8.54 16.76 -11.76
CA SER A 412 -9.51 15.68 -11.71
C SER A 412 -10.69 15.99 -12.63
N ALA A 413 -11.38 14.96 -13.11
CA ALA A 413 -12.60 15.12 -13.89
C ALA A 413 -13.71 15.82 -13.07
N ALA A 414 -14.58 16.57 -13.76
CA ALA A 414 -15.57 17.44 -13.14
C ALA A 414 -16.54 16.71 -12.17
N GLY A 415 -16.95 17.41 -11.10
CA GLY A 415 -17.91 16.91 -10.10
C GLY A 415 -17.27 16.34 -8.82
N LEU A 416 -15.96 16.42 -8.71
CA LEU A 416 -15.15 15.91 -7.60
C LEU A 416 -14.53 17.10 -6.82
N SER A 417 -14.61 17.13 -5.49
CA SER A 417 -14.12 18.25 -4.65
C SER A 417 -13.00 17.82 -3.69
N GLY A 418 -11.83 18.48 -3.75
CA GLY A 418 -10.61 18.17 -2.97
C GLY A 418 -9.62 17.27 -3.74
N PRO A 419 -8.40 17.00 -3.23
CA PRO A 419 -7.46 16.06 -3.86
C PRO A 419 -8.06 14.64 -3.82
N GLN A 420 -8.85 14.32 -4.84
CA GLN A 420 -9.58 13.07 -4.95
C GLN A 420 -8.87 12.06 -5.84
N ARG A 421 -7.88 12.52 -6.61
CA ARG A 421 -7.12 11.70 -7.54
C ARG A 421 -5.63 11.80 -7.25
N ARG A 422 -4.95 10.67 -7.38
CA ARG A 422 -3.51 10.55 -7.22
C ARG A 422 -2.85 10.32 -8.58
N LEU A 423 -1.79 11.07 -8.84
CA LEU A 423 -0.92 10.89 -9.99
C LEU A 423 0.49 10.59 -9.52
N TRP A 424 0.98 9.39 -9.81
CA TRP A 424 2.40 9.08 -9.61
C TRP A 424 3.15 9.27 -10.92
N ILE A 425 4.20 10.07 -10.92
CA ILE A 425 5.11 10.25 -12.05
C ILE A 425 6.45 9.64 -11.64
N ILE A 426 6.81 8.53 -12.29
CA ILE A 426 7.89 7.65 -11.85
C ILE A 426 8.90 7.49 -12.97
N THR A 427 10.14 7.90 -12.70
CA THR A 427 11.33 7.38 -13.35
C THR A 427 11.92 6.31 -12.46
N PRO A 428 11.82 5.01 -12.82
CA PRO A 428 12.29 3.95 -11.94
C PRO A 428 13.78 4.04 -11.68
N ASP A 429 14.19 3.50 -10.54
CA ASP A 429 15.57 3.16 -10.27
C ASP A 429 15.70 1.64 -10.32
N VAL A 430 16.30 1.14 -11.40
CA VAL A 430 16.34 -0.31 -11.67
C VAL A 430 17.51 -1.01 -10.99
N LEU A 431 18.49 -0.26 -10.46
CA LEU A 431 19.64 -0.81 -9.77
C LEU A 431 19.42 -0.77 -8.27
N ALA A 432 19.46 -1.94 -7.63
CA ALA A 432 19.31 -2.05 -6.17
C ALA A 432 20.64 -1.79 -5.46
N ASP A 433 21.12 -0.54 -5.47
CA ASP A 433 22.39 -0.13 -4.86
C ASP A 433 22.25 0.91 -3.72
N GLY A 434 21.02 1.29 -3.38
CA GLY A 434 20.72 2.30 -2.37
C GLY A 434 21.21 3.69 -2.75
N GLN A 435 21.35 3.98 -4.04
CA GLN A 435 21.73 5.28 -4.60
C GLN A 435 20.75 5.67 -5.71
N PRO A 436 20.50 6.96 -5.95
CA PRO A 436 19.73 7.40 -7.10
C PRO A 436 20.53 7.16 -8.39
N THR A 437 20.34 5.99 -8.99
CA THR A 437 21.10 5.62 -10.17
C THR A 437 20.34 5.96 -11.44
N CYS A 438 20.85 6.95 -12.16
CA CYS A 438 20.31 7.42 -13.43
C CYS A 438 21.11 6.85 -14.60
N ASN A 439 20.64 5.77 -15.21
CA ASN A 439 21.29 5.12 -16.33
C ASN A 439 20.58 5.44 -17.65
N SER A 440 21.35 5.67 -18.71
CA SER A 440 20.78 5.82 -20.06
C SER A 440 19.84 4.64 -20.38
N PRO A 441 18.62 4.88 -20.87
CA PRO A 441 18.12 6.14 -21.46
C PRO A 441 17.48 7.14 -20.48
N GLU A 442 17.53 6.92 -19.17
CA GLU A 442 16.99 7.83 -18.16
C GLU A 442 17.74 9.18 -18.16
N SER A 443 17.01 10.25 -17.89
CA SER A 443 17.54 11.61 -17.91
C SER A 443 16.79 12.55 -16.97
N GLN A 444 17.33 13.74 -16.75
CA GLN A 444 16.69 14.75 -15.90
C GLN A 444 15.27 15.03 -16.37
N SER A 445 14.32 15.02 -15.44
CA SER A 445 12.93 15.35 -15.71
C SER A 445 12.65 16.84 -15.49
N GLN A 446 11.65 17.36 -16.19
CA GLN A 446 11.40 18.80 -16.25
C GLN A 446 9.91 19.11 -16.05
N ILE A 447 9.64 20.01 -15.11
CA ILE A 447 8.37 20.74 -14.99
C ILE A 447 8.66 22.15 -15.45
N ASP A 448 8.25 22.48 -16.66
CA ASP A 448 8.59 23.72 -17.32
C ASP A 448 7.53 24.80 -17.02
N ASN A 449 7.63 25.97 -17.67
CA ASN A 449 6.68 27.07 -17.44
C ASN A 449 5.23 26.69 -17.82
N GLN A 450 4.27 27.35 -17.16
CA GLN A 450 2.83 27.23 -17.43
C GLN A 450 2.28 25.81 -17.22
N VAL A 451 2.85 25.04 -16.29
CA VAL A 451 2.23 23.82 -15.77
C VAL A 451 1.33 24.19 -14.59
N GLN A 452 0.06 23.85 -14.69
CA GLN A 452 -0.94 24.07 -13.65
C GLN A 452 -1.40 22.72 -13.11
N PHE A 453 -1.09 22.48 -11.84
CA PHE A 453 -1.71 21.42 -11.08
C PHE A 453 -2.98 22.00 -10.47
N ASP A 454 -4.10 21.29 -10.53
CA ASP A 454 -5.30 21.68 -9.79
C ASP A 454 -5.26 20.99 -8.42
N LYS A 455 -5.74 21.68 -7.38
CA LYS A 455 -5.85 21.14 -6.02
C LYS A 455 -6.64 19.84 -5.90
N SER A 456 -7.36 19.44 -6.94
CA SER A 456 -8.07 18.17 -6.99
C SER A 456 -7.21 16.96 -7.34
N VAL A 457 -5.93 17.15 -7.65
CA VAL A 457 -4.96 16.08 -7.91
C VAL A 457 -3.76 16.19 -6.98
N ALA A 458 -3.48 15.12 -6.23
CA ALA A 458 -2.22 14.97 -5.51
C ALA A 458 -1.18 14.27 -6.40
N VAL A 459 0.01 14.84 -6.50
CA VAL A 459 1.07 14.35 -7.40
C VAL A 459 2.29 13.91 -6.62
N PHE A 460 2.74 12.69 -6.88
CA PHE A 460 4.01 12.19 -6.36
C PHE A 460 5.01 12.05 -7.50
N ILE A 461 6.19 12.65 -7.35
CA ILE A 461 7.25 12.55 -8.33
C ILE A 461 8.42 11.79 -7.73
N TYR A 462 8.79 10.68 -8.37
CA TYR A 462 9.97 9.88 -8.04
C TYR A 462 10.93 9.88 -9.23
N THR A 463 12.18 10.31 -9.03
CA THR A 463 13.21 10.21 -10.08
C THR A 463 14.65 10.16 -9.56
N PRO A 464 15.48 9.19 -10.00
CA PRO A 464 16.91 9.16 -9.71
C PRO A 464 17.73 10.16 -10.55
N CYS A 465 17.16 10.76 -11.60
CA CYS A 465 17.89 11.57 -12.57
C CYS A 465 17.88 13.09 -12.31
N GLY A 466 17.22 13.50 -11.24
CA GLY A 466 17.04 14.90 -10.87
C GLY A 466 15.82 15.55 -11.54
N LEU A 467 15.37 16.65 -10.94
CA LEU A 467 14.17 17.38 -11.34
C LEU A 467 14.46 18.87 -11.50
N SER A 468 14.16 19.42 -12.67
CA SER A 468 14.15 20.87 -12.88
C SER A 468 12.71 21.37 -12.83
N ASN A 469 12.42 22.33 -11.96
CA ASN A 469 11.09 22.85 -11.74
C ASN A 469 11.02 24.37 -11.99
N SER A 470 10.26 24.74 -13.01
CA SER A 470 9.87 26.09 -13.40
C SER A 470 8.35 26.29 -13.26
N GLY A 471 7.63 25.29 -12.75
CA GLY A 471 6.20 25.38 -12.44
C GLY A 471 5.95 26.33 -11.27
N SER A 472 4.68 26.75 -11.11
CA SER A 472 4.29 27.74 -10.10
C SER A 472 3.69 27.14 -8.83
N GLU A 473 3.04 25.99 -8.93
CA GLU A 473 2.28 25.40 -7.82
C GLU A 473 2.16 23.89 -8.00
N LEU A 474 2.14 23.11 -6.92
CA LEU A 474 1.96 21.65 -6.92
C LEU A 474 1.27 21.22 -5.62
N TRP A 475 0.33 20.29 -5.71
CA TRP A 475 -0.20 19.56 -4.55
C TRP A 475 0.42 18.18 -4.52
N GLY A 476 1.19 17.84 -3.48
CA GLY A 476 1.82 16.54 -3.39
C GLY A 476 3.21 16.53 -2.76
N GLN A 477 4.09 15.70 -3.31
CA GLN A 477 5.38 15.37 -2.72
C GLN A 477 6.43 15.05 -3.80
N LEU A 478 7.67 15.45 -3.54
CA LEU A 478 8.80 15.30 -4.45
C LEU A 478 9.89 14.43 -3.81
N TYR A 479 10.27 13.34 -4.47
CA TYR A 479 11.33 12.44 -4.05
C TYR A 479 12.35 12.27 -5.18
N THR A 480 13.48 12.98 -5.08
CA THR A 480 14.39 13.15 -6.21
C THR A 480 15.85 13.01 -5.81
N SER A 481 16.72 12.70 -6.77
CA SER A 481 18.16 12.72 -6.52
C SER A 481 18.68 14.13 -6.24
N SER A 482 18.19 15.11 -6.99
CA SER A 482 18.44 16.55 -6.84
C SER A 482 17.27 17.34 -7.43
N ILE A 483 17.02 18.54 -6.92
CA ILE A 483 15.95 19.40 -7.39
C ILE A 483 16.41 20.86 -7.56
N THR A 484 16.11 21.44 -8.72
CA THR A 484 16.37 22.87 -9.00
C THR A 484 15.05 23.62 -9.14
N PHE A 485 14.90 24.70 -8.38
CA PHE A 485 13.76 25.63 -8.49
C PHE A 485 14.15 26.85 -9.31
N ASN A 486 13.70 26.90 -10.57
CA ASN A 486 14.03 27.99 -11.50
C ASN A 486 13.14 29.23 -11.30
N ASN A 487 11.96 29.05 -10.70
CA ASN A 487 10.95 30.08 -10.48
C ASN A 487 10.41 30.02 -9.04
N ALA A 488 9.64 31.03 -8.66
CA ALA A 488 8.79 30.96 -7.47
C ALA A 488 7.83 29.77 -7.57
N PHE A 489 7.79 28.96 -6.51
CA PHE A 489 7.05 27.70 -6.51
C PHE A 489 6.31 27.52 -5.20
N VAL A 490 5.05 27.08 -5.28
CA VAL A 490 4.26 26.71 -4.11
C VAL A 490 4.09 25.19 -4.09
N LEU A 491 4.42 24.55 -2.98
CA LEU A 491 4.16 23.14 -2.73
C LEU A 491 3.16 23.01 -1.58
N ASP A 492 1.93 22.64 -1.91
CA ASP A 492 0.94 22.23 -0.94
C ASP A 492 1.14 20.74 -0.65
N PHE A 493 1.77 20.45 0.49
CA PHE A 493 2.14 19.09 0.83
C PHE A 493 0.91 18.21 1.03
N VAL A 494 0.89 17.14 0.24
CA VAL A 494 0.01 15.98 0.43
C VAL A 494 0.93 14.77 0.48
N GLN A 495 0.99 14.12 1.64
CA GLN A 495 1.85 12.95 1.82
C GLN A 495 1.35 11.81 0.91
N MET A 496 2.27 11.26 0.12
CA MET A 496 2.03 10.16 -0.80
C MET A 496 3.02 9.03 -0.50
N GLY A 497 2.94 7.95 -1.27
CA GLY A 497 3.75 6.77 -1.06
C GLY A 497 3.95 5.98 -2.34
N LEU A 498 4.81 4.98 -2.29
CA LEU A 498 4.96 3.96 -3.33
C LEU A 498 4.66 2.57 -2.75
N PRO A 499 4.21 1.61 -3.58
CA PRO A 499 4.00 0.24 -3.13
C PRO A 499 5.24 -0.34 -2.43
N GLY A 500 5.05 -0.83 -1.19
CA GLY A 500 6.12 -1.47 -0.43
C GLY A 500 7.23 -0.54 0.07
N VAL A 501 7.16 0.77 -0.18
CA VAL A 501 8.18 1.73 0.23
C VAL A 501 7.75 2.45 1.50
N ASN A 502 8.70 2.60 2.43
CA ASN A 502 8.60 3.51 3.55
C ASN A 502 9.75 4.53 3.46
N PHE A 503 9.39 5.78 3.20
CA PHE A 503 10.34 6.87 3.04
C PHE A 503 10.87 7.38 4.38
N ASP A 504 10.14 7.23 5.49
CA ASP A 504 10.55 7.72 6.82
C ASP A 504 11.75 6.94 7.38
N ASN A 505 11.93 5.69 6.94
CA ASN A 505 13.05 4.84 7.35
C ASN A 505 13.94 4.42 6.19
N GLY A 506 13.60 4.80 4.95
CA GLY A 506 14.39 4.48 3.75
C GLY A 506 14.42 3.00 3.47
N THR A 507 13.27 2.31 3.57
CA THR A 507 13.18 0.87 3.33
C THR A 507 12.22 0.54 2.20
N TYR A 508 12.57 -0.52 1.46
CA TYR A 508 11.70 -1.17 0.50
C TYR A 508 11.43 -2.60 0.94
N THR A 509 10.16 -2.91 1.18
CA THR A 509 9.66 -4.26 1.41
C THR A 509 8.69 -4.58 0.28
N PRO A 510 9.13 -5.34 -0.75
CA PRO A 510 8.27 -5.71 -1.86
C PRO A 510 6.93 -6.26 -1.34
N PRO A 511 5.79 -5.78 -1.85
CA PRO A 511 4.50 -6.35 -1.49
C PRO A 511 4.50 -7.84 -1.85
N PRO A 512 3.98 -8.73 -0.97
CA PRO A 512 3.81 -10.12 -1.34
C PRO A 512 2.93 -10.19 -2.61
N PRO A 513 3.27 -11.05 -3.59
CA PRO A 513 2.51 -11.15 -4.82
C PRO A 513 1.05 -11.50 -4.50
N PRO A 514 0.09 -10.95 -5.24
CA PRO A 514 -1.31 -11.28 -5.05
C PRO A 514 -1.48 -12.78 -5.29
N THR A 515 -1.83 -13.51 -4.23
CA THR A 515 -2.13 -14.93 -4.34
C THR A 515 -3.62 -15.11 -4.13
N PRO A 516 -4.35 -15.67 -5.11
CA PRO A 516 -5.75 -16.00 -4.93
C PRO A 516 -5.93 -16.97 -3.75
N GLY A 517 -7.01 -16.76 -2.99
CA GLY A 517 -7.33 -17.61 -1.86
C GLY A 517 -7.73 -19.00 -2.36
N LYS A 518 -7.17 -20.04 -1.75
CA LYS A 518 -7.36 -21.43 -2.19
C LYS A 518 -7.52 -22.39 -1.04
N LEU A 519 -8.17 -23.53 -1.32
CA LEU A 519 -8.17 -24.64 -0.36
C LEU A 519 -6.74 -25.13 -0.11
N SER A 520 -6.52 -25.54 1.14
CA SER A 520 -5.32 -26.21 1.59
C SER A 520 -5.67 -27.66 1.97
N THR A 521 -5.17 -28.14 3.11
CA THR A 521 -5.40 -29.50 3.57
C THR A 521 -6.85 -29.74 4.01
N LEU A 522 -7.33 -30.95 3.74
CA LEU A 522 -8.58 -31.44 4.31
C LEU A 522 -8.44 -31.53 5.84
N PHE A 523 -9.32 -30.85 6.56
CA PHE A 523 -9.36 -30.86 8.01
C PHE A 523 -10.22 -32.01 8.55
N SER A 524 -11.40 -32.22 7.96
CA SER A 524 -12.31 -33.30 8.36
C SER A 524 -13.32 -33.61 7.25
N THR A 525 -13.69 -34.89 7.11
CA THR A 525 -14.84 -35.32 6.30
C THR A 525 -15.71 -36.25 7.13
N ARG A 526 -17.02 -36.04 7.09
CA ARG A 526 -17.98 -36.89 7.81
C ARG A 526 -19.31 -36.97 7.08
N ASN A 527 -20.03 -38.05 7.32
CA ASN A 527 -21.44 -38.13 6.99
C ASN A 527 -22.23 -37.42 8.07
N ILE A 528 -23.15 -36.55 7.66
CA ILE A 528 -24.08 -35.91 8.58
C ILE A 528 -25.47 -36.46 8.31
N SER A 529 -26.18 -36.85 9.36
CA SER A 529 -27.58 -37.21 9.26
C SER A 529 -28.36 -35.96 8.87
N GLY A 530 -28.94 -35.98 7.68
CA GLY A 530 -29.97 -35.02 7.25
C GLY A 530 -31.29 -35.31 7.93
#